data_AF-A0A6B2C0A2-F1
#
_entry.id   AF-A0A6B2C0A2-F1
#
_cell.length_a   1.000
_cell.length_b   1.000
_cell.length_c   1.000
_cell.angle_alpha   90.00
_cell.angle_beta   90.00
_cell.angle_gamma   90.00
#
_symmetry.space_group_name_H-M   'P 1'
#
loop_
_entity.id
_entity.type
_entity.pdbx_description
1 polymer ?
#
loop_
_entity_poly.entity_id
_entity_poly.type
_entity_poly.pdbx_seq_one_letter_code
_entity_poly.pdbx_strand_id
1 'polypeptide(L)'
;KRDPDKIGKDQPYMKHVYDGDAWGIFYLPIDDFEAELLELGKALDHIQKNHGEVTAVVPNIGLTKASLLLGTSFQGVKGFAIVYKKRKP
;
A
#
# COMPACT_ATOMS: atom_id res chain seq x y z
N LYS A 1 2.25 2.11 -20.50
CA LYS A 1 1.24 2.92 -19.76
C LYS A 1 0.02 2.03 -19.55
N ARG A 2 -0.45 1.79 -18.32
CA ARG A 2 -1.66 0.99 -18.08
C ARG A 2 -2.80 1.91 -17.65
N ASP A 3 -3.99 1.53 -18.10
CA ASP A 3 -5.21 2.31 -18.12
C ASP A 3 -5.87 2.37 -16.73
N PRO A 4 -5.95 3.55 -16.08
CA PRO A 4 -6.59 3.71 -14.78
C PRO A 4 -8.10 3.40 -14.80
N ASP A 5 -8.74 3.37 -15.96
CA ASP A 5 -10.19 3.15 -16.09
C ASP A 5 -10.61 1.67 -15.87
N LYS A 6 -9.65 0.74 -15.77
CA LYS A 6 -9.93 -0.68 -15.49
C LYS A 6 -9.98 -1.04 -14.01
N ILE A 7 -9.56 -0.13 -13.13
CA ILE A 7 -9.74 -0.27 -11.69
C ILE A 7 -11.06 0.43 -11.39
N GLY A 8 -12.07 -0.33 -10.97
CA GLY A 8 -13.35 0.27 -10.59
C GLY A 8 -13.11 1.42 -9.61
N LYS A 9 -13.82 2.53 -9.77
CA LYS A 9 -13.59 3.82 -9.07
C LYS A 9 -13.50 3.73 -7.53
N ASP A 10 -13.88 2.60 -6.95
CA ASP A 10 -13.92 2.34 -5.51
C ASP A 10 -12.79 1.43 -5.00
N GLN A 11 -11.86 0.97 -5.85
CA GLN A 11 -10.74 0.14 -5.41
C GLN A 11 -9.43 0.94 -5.30
N PRO A 12 -8.74 0.85 -4.15
CA PRO A 12 -7.47 1.53 -3.97
C PRO A 12 -6.41 0.90 -4.88
N TYR A 13 -5.56 1.74 -5.45
CA TYR A 13 -4.47 1.28 -6.29
C TYR A 13 -3.41 0.57 -5.44
N MET A 14 -3.36 -0.76 -5.51
CA MET A 14 -2.36 -1.58 -4.84
C MET A 14 -1.71 -2.56 -5.80
N LYS A 15 -0.45 -2.89 -5.56
CA LYS A 15 0.26 -3.95 -6.27
C LYS A 15 0.29 -5.22 -5.42
N HIS A 16 -0.25 -6.33 -5.92
CA HIS A 16 -0.03 -7.64 -5.30
C HIS A 16 1.42 -8.06 -5.55
N VAL A 17 2.27 -8.03 -4.53
CA VAL A 17 3.72 -8.27 -4.68
C VAL A 17 4.12 -9.70 -4.36
N TYR A 18 3.36 -10.40 -3.53
CA TYR A 18 3.61 -11.80 -3.16
C TYR A 18 2.30 -12.51 -2.83
N ASP A 19 2.14 -13.74 -3.32
CA ASP A 19 0.97 -14.59 -3.07
C ASP A 19 1.44 -16.04 -2.82
N GLY A 20 1.63 -16.39 -1.55
CA GLY A 20 2.06 -17.73 -1.13
C GLY A 20 0.90 -18.59 -0.64
N ASP A 21 1.23 -19.72 0.00
CA ASP A 21 0.21 -20.67 0.48
C ASP A 21 -0.60 -20.13 1.66
N ALA A 22 0.07 -19.53 2.65
CA ALA A 22 -0.55 -19.03 3.87
C ALA A 22 -0.56 -17.49 3.98
N TRP A 23 0.29 -16.82 3.21
CA TRP A 23 0.57 -15.39 3.36
C TRP A 23 0.59 -14.71 1.99
N GLY A 24 0.12 -13.47 1.97
CA GLY A 24 0.31 -12.59 0.81
C GLY A 24 0.70 -11.18 1.26
N ILE A 25 1.20 -10.41 0.29
CA ILE A 25 1.68 -9.05 0.51
C ILE A 25 1.20 -8.16 -0.62
N PHE A 26 0.55 -7.06 -0.27
CA PHE A 26 0.29 -5.94 -1.17
C PHE A 26 1.24 -4.79 -0.87
N TYR A 27 1.58 -4.01 -1.91
CA TYR A 27 2.26 -2.73 -1.77
C TYR A 27 1.32 -1.62 -2.21
N LEU A 28 1.06 -0.68 -1.29
CA LEU A 28 0.32 0.55 -1.53
C LEU A 28 1.32 1.71 -1.61
N PRO A 29 1.65 2.23 -2.82
CA PRO A 29 2.42 3.46 -2.92
C PRO A 29 1.58 4.65 -2.45
N ILE A 30 2.23 5.63 -1.79
CA ILE A 30 1.63 6.91 -1.40
C ILE A 30 2.61 8.04 -1.69
N ASP A 31 2.09 9.24 -1.90
CA ASP A 31 2.85 10.47 -2.10
C ASP A 31 2.72 11.42 -0.89
N ASP A 32 1.55 11.47 -0.24
CA ASP A 32 1.30 12.24 0.99
C ASP A 32 0.74 11.33 2.10
N PHE A 33 1.49 11.21 3.19
CA PHE A 33 1.13 10.28 4.27
C PHE A 33 -0.20 10.63 4.94
N GLU A 34 -0.45 11.91 5.26
CA GLU A 34 -1.64 12.31 6.02
C GLU A 34 -2.87 12.33 5.12
N ALA A 35 -2.75 12.86 3.90
CA ALA A 35 -3.86 12.96 2.97
C ALA A 35 -4.35 11.59 2.47
N GLU A 36 -3.45 10.59 2.41
CA GLU A 36 -3.76 9.27 1.86
C GLU A 36 -4.07 8.19 2.91
N LEU A 37 -4.20 8.55 4.20
CA LEU A 37 -4.66 7.59 5.22
C LEU A 37 -6.03 6.98 4.88
N LEU A 38 -6.89 7.73 4.19
CA LEU A 38 -8.17 7.22 3.68
C LEU A 38 -7.98 6.07 2.68
N GLU A 39 -7.01 6.20 1.77
CA GLU A 39 -6.71 5.17 0.77
C GLU A 39 -6.09 3.93 1.42
N LEU A 40 -5.27 4.12 2.46
CA LEU A 40 -4.82 3.01 3.31
C LEU A 40 -6.01 2.29 3.96
N GLY A 41 -6.99 3.00 4.51
CA GLY A 41 -8.20 2.39 5.07
C GLY A 41 -8.96 1.53 4.04
N LYS A 42 -9.21 2.08 2.85
CA LYS A 42 -9.86 1.33 1.76
C LYS A 42 -9.06 0.08 1.35
N ALA A 43 -7.73 0.18 1.38
CA ALA A 43 -6.84 -0.93 1.03
C ALA A 43 -6.97 -2.08 2.04
N LEU A 44 -7.02 -1.75 3.33
CA LEU A 44 -7.22 -2.73 4.39
C LEU A 44 -8.58 -3.44 4.25
N ASP A 45 -9.66 -2.69 4.02
CA ASP A 45 -11.00 -3.24 3.80
C ASP A 45 -11.04 -4.18 2.58
N HIS A 46 -10.43 -3.75 1.47
CA HIS A 46 -10.34 -4.56 0.27
C HIS A 46 -9.60 -5.88 0.52
N ILE A 47 -8.47 -5.84 1.23
CA ILE A 47 -7.67 -7.03 1.54
C ILE A 47 -8.45 -7.97 2.48
N GLN A 48 -9.06 -7.42 3.54
CA GLN A 48 -9.88 -8.19 4.48
C GLN A 48 -11.07 -8.87 3.82
N LYS A 49 -11.75 -8.18 2.90
CA LYS A 49 -12.91 -8.72 2.20
C LYS A 49 -12.53 -9.85 1.24
N ASN A 50 -11.47 -9.66 0.46
CA ASN A 50 -11.20 -10.50 -0.72
C ASN A 50 -10.10 -11.54 -0.52
N HIS A 51 -9.16 -11.33 0.42
CA HIS A 51 -7.95 -12.14 0.52
C HIS A 51 -7.76 -12.79 1.90
N GLY A 52 -7.99 -12.05 2.97
CA GLY A 52 -7.81 -12.56 4.33
C GLY A 52 -7.44 -11.48 5.34
N GLU A 53 -7.07 -11.88 6.54
CA GLU A 53 -6.83 -10.97 7.66
C GLU A 53 -5.52 -10.19 7.48
N VAL A 54 -5.58 -8.85 7.50
CA VAL A 54 -4.37 -8.03 7.56
C VAL A 54 -3.71 -8.20 8.91
N THR A 55 -2.44 -8.59 8.91
CA THR A 55 -1.66 -8.85 10.14
C THR A 55 -0.62 -7.79 10.42
N ALA A 56 -0.15 -7.07 9.40
CA ALA A 56 0.82 -6.00 9.56
C ALA A 56 0.74 -4.97 8.43
N VAL A 57 1.04 -3.72 8.77
CA VAL A 57 1.29 -2.62 7.83
C VAL A 57 2.69 -2.09 8.12
N VAL A 58 3.59 -2.21 7.15
CA VAL A 58 5.00 -1.80 7.28
C VAL A 58 5.25 -0.58 6.41
N PRO A 59 5.51 0.60 6.99
CA PRO A 59 5.81 1.79 6.20
C PRO A 59 7.18 1.67 5.53
N ASN A 60 7.25 1.99 4.24
CA ASN A 60 8.50 2.16 3.50
C ASN A 60 9.04 3.57 3.74
N ILE A 61 9.97 3.69 4.68
CA ILE A 61 10.58 4.97 5.08
C ILE A 61 11.90 5.13 4.32
N GLY A 62 12.12 6.29 3.67
CA GLY A 62 13.41 6.55 3.04
C GLY A 62 13.62 7.98 2.53
N LEU A 63 14.83 8.26 2.04
CA LEU A 63 15.23 9.57 1.49
C LEU A 63 14.44 9.87 0.19
N THR A 64 13.69 10.96 0.11
CA THR A 64 12.97 11.35 -1.12
C THR A 64 13.85 12.29 -1.95
N LYS A 65 13.61 12.38 -3.28
CA LYS A 65 14.37 13.31 -4.14
C LYS A 65 14.18 14.77 -3.71
N ALA A 66 13.03 15.10 -3.12
CA ALA A 66 12.74 16.40 -2.54
C ALA A 66 13.69 16.73 -1.37
N SER A 67 14.01 15.76 -0.52
CA SER A 67 15.00 15.90 0.57
C SER A 67 16.40 16.23 0.04
N LEU A 68 16.78 15.65 -1.11
CA LEU A 68 18.09 15.88 -1.72
C LEU A 68 18.19 17.28 -2.37
N LEU A 69 17.08 17.78 -2.93
CA LEU A 69 17.03 19.00 -3.73
C LEU A 69 16.76 20.26 -2.88
N LEU A 70 16.08 20.11 -1.73
CA LEU A 70 15.73 21.21 -0.83
C LEU A 70 16.71 21.39 0.33
N GLY A 71 17.74 20.54 0.46
CA GLY A 71 18.68 20.58 1.59
C GLY A 71 18.05 20.31 2.95
N THR A 72 16.78 19.89 2.98
CA THR A 72 16.03 19.59 4.20
C THR A 72 16.02 18.08 4.43
N SER A 73 16.31 17.69 5.68
CA SER A 73 16.41 16.30 6.12
C SER A 73 15.06 15.59 6.29
N PHE A 74 14.03 15.91 5.48
CA PHE A 74 12.73 15.27 5.61
C PHE A 74 12.71 13.89 4.95
N GLN A 75 12.63 12.84 5.75
CA GLN A 75 12.51 11.44 5.34
C GLN A 75 11.02 11.05 5.38
N GLY A 76 10.36 10.94 4.23
CA GLY A 76 8.93 10.63 4.14
C GLY A 76 8.63 9.14 3.99
N VAL A 77 7.37 8.76 4.21
CA VAL A 77 6.84 7.43 3.89
C VAL A 77 6.50 7.40 2.39
N LYS A 78 7.01 6.40 1.66
CA LYS A 78 6.80 6.24 0.20
C LYS A 78 5.73 5.21 -0.16
N GLY A 79 5.10 4.65 0.86
CA GLY A 79 4.08 3.62 0.75
C GLY A 79 4.13 2.62 1.89
N PHE A 80 3.29 1.60 1.78
CA PHE A 80 3.10 0.57 2.79
C PHE A 80 3.19 -0.82 2.17
N ALA A 81 3.94 -1.71 2.79
CA ALA A 81 3.75 -3.14 2.59
C ALA A 81 2.66 -3.63 3.56
N ILE A 82 1.57 -4.16 3.02
CA ILE A 82 0.44 -4.68 3.77
C ILE A 82 0.51 -6.20 3.71
N VAL A 83 0.79 -6.82 4.85
CA VAL A 83 0.91 -8.28 4.99
C VAL A 83 -0.42 -8.83 5.48
N TYR A 84 -0.89 -9.90 4.85
CA TYR A 84 -2.12 -10.55 5.25
C TYR A 84 -1.96 -12.07 5.30
N LYS A 85 -2.71 -12.70 6.21
CA LYS A 85 -2.87 -14.14 6.29
C LYS A 85 -4.04 -14.56 5.42
N LYS A 86 -3.82 -15.50 4.49
CA LYS A 86 -4.85 -15.99 3.58
C LYS A 86 -5.98 -16.64 4.39
N ARG A 87 -7.22 -16.28 4.05
CA ARG A 87 -8.38 -17.02 4.54
C ARG A 87 -8.28 -18.44 4.00
N LYS A 88 -8.39 -19.44 4.89
CA LYS A 88 -8.46 -20.83 4.43
C LYS A 88 -9.69 -20.97 3.50
N PRO A 89 -9.55 -21.67 2.37
CA PRO A 89 -10.69 -21.97 1.50
C PRO A 89 -11.78 -22.73 2.25
#